data_AF-A0A2E8M7Q7-F1
#
_entry.id   AF-A0A2E8M7Q7-F1
#
_cell.length_a   1.000
_cell.length_b   1.000
_cell.length_c   1.000
_cell.angle_alpha   90.00
_cell.angle_beta   90.00
_cell.angle_gamma   90.00
#
_symmetry.space_group_name_H-M   'P 1'
#
loop_
_entity.id
_entity.type
_entity.pdbx_description
1 polymer ?
#
loop_
_entity_poly.entity_id
_entity_poly.type
_entity_poly.pdbx_seq_one_letter_code
_entity_poly.pdbx_strand_id
1 'polypeptide(L)' 'MDQEILHTEKILADRKIFFMDLKENQRGRVVKITEDVSGNRDTIMVPAEILGDFIAALTDIKETADQ' A
#
# COMPACT_ATOMS: atom_id res chain seq x y z
N MET A 1 10.38 -10.96 16.51
CA MET A 1 11.12 -10.16 15.52
C MET A 1 10.23 -8.99 15.22
N ASP A 2 10.54 -7.84 15.80
CA ASP A 2 9.71 -6.64 15.66
C ASP A 2 9.85 -6.13 14.24
N GLN A 3 8.71 -5.93 13.57
CA GLN A 3 8.67 -5.25 12.29
C GLN A 3 8.69 -3.75 12.59
N GLU A 4 9.76 -3.07 12.21
CA GLU A 4 9.84 -1.62 12.35
C GLU A 4 8.99 -0.96 11.26
N ILE A 5 8.10 -0.03 11.65
CA ILE A 5 7.36 0.80 10.70
C ILE A 5 8.25 1.99 10.36
N LEU A 6 8.64 2.08 9.10
CA LEU A 6 9.50 3.15 8.60
C LEU A 6 8.70 4.35 8.10
N HIS A 7 7.52 4.09 7.52
CA HIS A 7 6.65 5.14 6.97
C HIS A 7 5.20 4.68 6.94
N THR A 8 4.26 5.61 7.10
CA THR A 8 2.82 5.36 6.98
C THR A 8 2.15 6.46 6.19
N GLU A 9 1.32 6.06 5.23
CA GLU A 9 0.39 6.94 4.51
C GLU A 9 -1.06 6.49 4.74
N LYS A 10 -1.98 7.45 4.71
CA LYS A 10 -3.41 7.22 4.87
C LYS A 10 -4.20 7.97 3.82
N ILE A 11 -5.06 7.25 3.09
CA ILE A 11 -5.99 7.82 2.11
C ILE A 11 -7.42 7.60 2.59
N LEU A 12 -8.21 8.67 2.59
CA LEU A 12 -9.65 8.62 2.87
C LEU A 12 -10.42 8.71 1.54
N ALA A 13 -11.31 7.76 1.29
CA ALA A 13 -12.13 7.71 0.08
C ALA A 13 -13.56 7.27 0.43
N ASP A 14 -14.50 8.22 0.53
CA ASP A 14 -15.89 8.01 0.94
C ASP A 14 -16.01 7.16 2.22
N ARG A 15 -16.49 5.91 2.09
CA ARG A 15 -16.67 4.94 3.18
C ARG A 15 -15.44 4.06 3.43
N LYS A 16 -14.39 4.22 2.62
CA LYS A 16 -13.17 3.39 2.62
C LYS A 16 -11.99 4.19 3.16
N ILE A 17 -11.11 3.48 3.86
CA ILE A 17 -9.81 4.01 4.30
C ILE A 17 -8.73 3.08 3.79
N PHE A 18 -7.72 3.63 3.12
CA PHE A 18 -6.53 2.87 2.75
C PHE A 18 -5.36 3.27 3.65
N PHE A 19 -4.69 2.28 4.23
CA PHE A 19 -3.45 2.45 4.98
C PHE A 19 -2.32 1.82 4.19
N MET A 20 -1.20 2.53 4.06
CA MET A 20 0.01 2.04 3.40
C MET A 20 1.19 2.19 4.35
N ASP A 21 1.65 1.07 4.92
CA ASP A 21 2.77 1.05 5.86
C ASP A 21 4.00 0.44 5.21
N LEU A 22 5.10 1.20 5.09
CA LEU A 22 6.41 0.63 4.78
C LEU A 22 7.00 0.03 6.05
N LYS A 23 7.28 -1.27 6.01
CA LYS A 23 7.82 -2.03 7.14
C LYS A 23 9.14 -2.69 6.77
N GLU A 24 10.01 -2.84 7.75
CA GLU A 24 11.27 -3.55 7.62
C GLU A 24 11.39 -4.67 8.66
N ASN A 25 11.96 -5.80 8.24
CA ASN A 25 12.41 -6.85 9.13
C ASN A 25 13.69 -7.52 8.58
N GLN A 26 14.15 -8.58 9.23
CA GLN A 26 15.36 -9.31 8.83
C GLN A 26 15.35 -9.85 7.39
N ARG A 27 14.18 -9.96 6.75
CA ARG A 27 14.01 -10.47 5.38
C ARG A 27 13.91 -9.35 4.33
N GLY A 28 13.98 -8.09 4.74
CA GLY A 28 13.88 -6.92 3.87
C GLY A 28 12.66 -6.05 4.14
N ARG A 29 12.27 -5.25 3.14
CA ARG A 29 11.21 -4.24 3.25
C ARG A 29 9.96 -4.62 2.46
N VAL A 30 8.80 -4.37 3.05
CA VAL A 30 7.49 -4.60 2.43
C VAL A 30 6.57 -3.41 2.70
N VAL A 31 5.72 -3.07 1.73
CA VAL A 31 4.60 -2.16 1.92
C VAL A 31 3.35 -2.98 2.20
N LYS A 32 2.77 -2.77 3.38
CA LYS A 32 1.47 -3.33 3.75
C LYS A 32 0.39 -2.37 3.31
N ILE A 33 -0.42 -2.76 2.33
CA ILE A 33 -1.58 -1.97 1.88
C ILE A 33 -2.83 -2.61 2.49
N THR A 34 -3.57 -1.85 3.28
CA THR A 34 -4.81 -2.29 3.94
C THR A 34 -5.98 -1.42 3.49
N GLU A 35 -7.01 -2.03 2.90
CA GLU A 35 -8.32 -1.41 2.74
C GLU A 35 -9.15 -1.68 3.99
N ASP A 36 -9.83 -0.66 4.52
CA ASP A 36 -10.78 -0.76 5.62
C ASP A 36 -12.12 -0.16 5.20
N VAL A 37 -13.17 -0.98 5.22
CA VAL A 37 -14.55 -0.59 4.94
C VAL A 37 -15.39 -0.87 6.17
N SER A 38 -15.57 0.16 7.00
CA SER A 38 -16.36 0.08 8.25
C SER A 38 -15.94 -1.08 9.18
N GLY A 39 -14.64 -1.35 9.28
CA GLY A 39 -14.05 -2.39 10.12
C GLY A 39 -13.75 -3.70 9.39
N ASN A 40 -14.26 -3.89 8.17
CA ASN A 40 -13.87 -5.02 7.32
C ASN A 40 -12.55 -4.69 6.62
N ARG A 41 -11.50 -5.47 6.91
CA ARG A 41 -10.14 -5.16 6.47
C ARG A 41 -9.60 -6.21 5.52
N ASP A 42 -9.22 -5.77 4.33
CA ASP A 42 -8.48 -6.56 3.33
C ASP A 42 -7.04 -6.04 3.24
N THR A 43 -6.07 -6.94 3.12
CA THR A 43 -4.66 -6.57 3.17
C THR A 43 -3.84 -7.33 2.15
N ILE A 44 -2.97 -6.62 1.44
CA ILE A 44 -1.88 -7.19 0.65
C ILE A 44 -0.53 -6.70 1.15
N MET A 45 0.52 -7.48 0.86
CA MET A 45 1.91 -7.14 1.15
C MET A 45 2.68 -7.07 -0.16
N VAL A 46 3.27 -5.93 -0.45
CA VAL A 46 4.03 -5.67 -1.69
C VAL A 46 5.51 -5.57 -1.32
N PRO A 47 6.40 -6.43 -1.86
CA PRO A 47 7.84 -6.28 -1.66
C PRO A 47 8.32 -4.90 -2.13
N ALA A 48 9.18 -4.25 -1.35
CA ALA A 48 9.68 -2.91 -1.69
C ALA A 48 10.43 -2.88 -3.04
N GLU A 49 11.04 -4.01 -3.42
CA GLU A 49 11.79 -4.19 -4.66
C GLU A 49 10.94 -4.01 -5.92
N ILE A 50 9.62 -4.28 -5.85
CA ILE A 50 8.71 -4.17 -7.01
C ILE A 50 7.87 -2.90 -7.00
N LEU A 51 8.10 -1.97 -6.06
CA LEU A 51 7.28 -0.76 -5.96
C LEU A 51 7.37 0.12 -7.21
N GLY A 52 8.52 0.15 -7.89
CA GLY A 52 8.69 0.88 -9.14
C GLY A 52 7.69 0.41 -10.21
N ASP A 53 7.65 -0.90 -10.45
CA ASP A 53 6.72 -1.51 -11.42
C ASP A 53 5.25 -1.33 -10.99
N PHE A 54 4.97 -1.46 -9.69
CA PHE A 54 3.62 -1.26 -9.14
C PHE A 54 3.13 0.18 -9.35
N ILE A 55 4.00 1.18 -9.14
CA ILE A 55 3.69 2.59 -9.35
C ILE A 55 3.51 2.89 -10.84
N ALA A 56 4.35 2.33 -11.71
CA ALA A 56 4.22 2.49 -13.16
C ALA A 56 2.85 1.97 -13.65
N ALA A 57 2.47 0.76 -13.24
CA ALA A 57 1.16 0.20 -13.59
C ALA A 57 -0.02 1.04 -13.09
N LEU A 58 0.04 1.58 -11.87
CA LEU A 58 -1.00 2.48 -11.36
C LEU A 58 -1.04 3.82 -12.12
N THR A 59 0.10 4.31 -12.57
CA THR A 59 0.19 5.53 -13.39
C THR A 59 -0.49 5.32 -14.73
N ASP A 60 -0.21 4.22 -15.43
CA ASP A 60 -0.84 3.87 -16.71
C ASP A 60 -2.37 3.73 -16.56
N ILE A 61 -2.83 3.09 -15.48
CA ILE A 61 -4.26 2.97 -15.16
C ILE A 61 -4.88 4.35 -14.95
N LYS A 62 -4.20 5.24 -14.22
CA LYS A 62 -4.69 6.60 -13.96
C LYS A 62 -4.80 7.40 -15.25
N GLU A 63 -3.77 7.38 -16.10
CA GLU A 63 -3.81 8.07 -17.39
C GLU A 63 -4.97 7.59 -18.27
N THR A 64 -5.27 6.29 -18.23
CA THR A 64 -6.44 5.73 -18.92
C THR A 64 -7.75 6.18 -18.31
N ALA A 65 -7.85 6.30 -16.98
CA ALA A 65 -9.07 6.69 -16.28
C ALA A 65 -9.42 8.18 -16.44
N ASP A 66 -8.42 9.02 -16.72
CA ASP A 66 -8.60 10.47 -16.91
C ASP A 66 -8.98 10.87 -18.35
N GLN A 67 -8.97 9.92 -19.30
CA GLN A 67 -9.43 10.10 -20.69
C GLN A 67 -10.96 9.99 -20.79
#